data_AF-A0A6I2HZZ3-F1
#
_entry.id   AF-A0A6I2HZZ3-F1
#
_cell.length_a   1.000
_cell.length_b   1.000
_cell.length_c   1.000
_cell.angle_alpha   90.00
_cell.angle_beta   90.00
_cell.angle_gamma   90.00
#
_symmetry.space_group_name_H-M   'P 1'
#
loop_
_entity.id
_entity.type
_entity.pdbx_description
1 polymer ?
#
loop_
_entity_poly.entity_id
_entity_poly.type
_entity_poly.pdbx_seq_one_letter_code
_entity_poly.pdbx_strand_id
1 'polypeptide(L)'
;MRKLIVLCFFLGMFGLTGCATIIGDNAQTVQVNSNPQGAKFEIKDENGMLITSGTTPQNVVLDKSDGSYFGGKDYQITFTKEGYGSNTLPITHSVNGWYIGGNIVFGSLIGWLLVDPLNGGMYSLKPKVASSTLVANH
;
A
#
# COMPACT_ATOMS: atom_id res chain seq x y z
N MET A 1 11.26 -11.16 50.79
CA MET A 1 11.43 -11.42 49.33
C MET A 1 10.09 -11.40 48.56
N ARG A 2 9.09 -10.60 48.99
CA ARG A 2 7.76 -10.55 48.33
C ARG A 2 7.42 -9.17 47.74
N LYS A 3 8.25 -8.15 48.01
CA LYS A 3 8.06 -6.77 47.54
C LYS A 3 8.91 -6.40 46.31
N LEU A 4 9.92 -7.20 45.96
CA LEU A 4 10.77 -6.96 44.77
C LEU A 4 10.11 -7.43 43.47
N ILE A 5 9.17 -8.37 43.52
CA ILE A 5 8.53 -8.92 42.31
C ILE A 5 7.46 -7.95 41.75
N VAL A 6 6.89 -7.08 42.59
CA VAL A 6 5.82 -6.15 42.17
C VAL A 6 6.37 -4.94 41.40
N LEU A 7 7.66 -4.59 41.58
CA LEU A 7 8.25 -3.39 40.96
C LEU A 7 8.62 -3.60 39.48
N CYS A 8 8.80 -4.84 39.03
CA CYS A 8 9.15 -5.13 37.64
C CYS A 8 7.95 -5.13 36.68
N PHE A 9 6.71 -5.14 37.18
CA PHE A 9 5.51 -5.18 36.33
C PHE A 9 5.03 -3.79 35.88
N PHE A 10 5.48 -2.72 36.53
CA PHE A 10 5.04 -1.35 36.22
C PHE A 10 5.93 -0.60 35.22
N LEU A 11 7.07 -1.18 34.82
CA LEU A 11 8.05 -0.53 33.94
C LEU A 11 7.92 -0.88 32.45
N GLY A 12 6.85 -1.57 32.05
CA GLY A 12 6.66 -2.07 30.68
C GLY A 12 5.72 -1.26 29.79
N MET A 13 5.17 -0.13 30.24
CA MET A 13 4.05 0.54 29.55
C MET A 13 4.41 1.81 28.76
N PHE A 14 5.70 2.19 28.69
CA PHE A 14 6.15 3.33 27.90
C PHE A 14 7.00 2.85 26.72
N GLY A 15 6.38 2.59 25.57
CA GLY A 15 7.16 2.22 24.39
C GLY A 15 6.43 2.05 23.06
N LEU A 16 5.17 2.44 22.92
CA LEU A 16 4.47 2.30 21.64
C LEU A 16 3.83 3.63 21.19
N THR A 17 4.64 4.68 21.07
CA THR A 17 4.32 5.79 20.16
C THR A 17 4.77 5.41 18.75
N GLY A 18 4.19 4.33 18.21
CA GLY A 18 4.17 4.14 16.78
C GLY A 18 3.05 5.02 16.25
N CYS A 19 3.34 5.92 15.31
CA CYS A 19 2.31 6.50 14.45
C CYS A 19 1.77 5.37 13.55
N ALA A 20 1.04 4.43 14.13
CA ALA A 20 0.34 3.39 13.40
C ALA A 20 -0.92 4.04 12.84
N THR A 21 -0.82 4.63 11.65
CA THR A 21 -2.01 4.91 10.86
C THR A 21 -2.65 3.56 10.58
N ILE A 22 -3.79 3.30 11.23
CA ILE A 22 -4.67 2.17 10.90
C ILE A 22 -5.21 2.46 9.51
N ILE A 23 -4.46 2.04 8.50
CA ILE A 23 -4.91 2.05 7.11
C ILE A 23 -5.90 0.90 7.03
N GLY A 24 -7.17 1.22 6.80
CA GLY A 24 -8.22 0.22 6.73
C GLY A 24 -7.98 -0.81 5.63
N ASP A 25 -8.66 -1.96 5.72
CA ASP A 25 -8.46 -3.11 4.85
C ASP A 25 -8.69 -2.84 3.36
N ASN A 26 -9.26 -1.68 2.99
CA ASN A 26 -9.52 -1.25 1.62
C ASN A 26 -8.44 -0.38 0.99
N ALA A 27 -7.48 0.15 1.76
CA ALA A 27 -6.45 1.05 1.25
C ALA A 27 -5.05 0.52 1.57
N GLN A 28 -4.04 1.03 0.85
CA GLN A 28 -2.64 0.69 1.06
C GLN A 28 -1.77 1.93 0.91
N THR A 29 -0.83 2.10 1.84
CA THR A 29 0.24 3.08 1.63
C THR A 29 1.25 2.55 0.63
N VAL A 30 1.51 3.32 -0.42
CA VAL A 30 2.57 3.12 -1.39
C VAL A 30 3.62 4.21 -1.19
N GLN A 31 4.88 3.81 -1.03
CA GLN A 31 5.99 4.75 -0.93
C GLN A 31 6.46 5.12 -2.33
N VAL A 32 6.50 6.41 -2.65
CA VAL A 32 6.93 6.94 -3.94
C VAL A 32 8.30 7.58 -3.79
N ASN A 33 9.28 7.03 -4.51
CA ASN A 33 10.66 7.49 -4.51
C ASN A 33 11.15 7.72 -5.94
N SER A 34 12.16 8.58 -6.08
CA SER A 34 12.88 8.71 -7.35
C SER A 34 14.36 8.97 -7.13
N ASN A 35 15.15 8.65 -8.15
CA ASN A 35 16.54 9.06 -8.27
C ASN A 35 16.72 9.79 -9.61
N PRO A 36 17.12 11.08 -9.63
CA PRO A 36 17.39 11.94 -8.46
C PRO A 36 16.13 12.44 -7.75
N GLN A 37 16.22 12.62 -6.41
CA GLN A 37 15.10 13.09 -5.56
C GLN A 37 14.49 14.43 -6.00
N GLY A 38 13.25 14.70 -5.61
CA GLY A 38 12.56 15.94 -6.00
C GLY A 38 11.91 15.87 -7.38
N ALA A 39 11.77 14.68 -7.98
CA ALA A 39 10.92 14.51 -9.14
C ALA A 39 9.45 14.71 -8.75
N LYS A 40 8.69 15.39 -9.63
CA LYS A 40 7.23 15.45 -9.54
C LYS A 40 6.66 14.10 -9.95
N PHE A 41 5.55 13.71 -9.36
CA PHE A 41 4.82 12.53 -9.78
C PHE A 41 3.31 12.79 -9.85
N GLU A 42 2.65 12.07 -10.74
CA GLU A 42 1.19 12.03 -10.89
C GLU A 42 0.74 10.57 -10.87
N ILE A 43 -0.30 10.26 -10.11
CA ILE A 43 -0.90 8.94 -10.03
C ILE A 43 -2.31 9.02 -10.61
N LYS A 44 -2.55 8.22 -11.64
CA LYS A 44 -3.86 8.07 -12.28
C LYS A 44 -4.41 6.67 -12.07
N ASP A 45 -5.73 6.53 -11.99
CA ASP A 45 -6.39 5.22 -11.95
C ASP A 45 -6.50 4.61 -13.37
N GLU A 46 -7.10 3.41 -13.43
CA GLU A 46 -7.38 2.71 -14.70
C GLU A 46 -8.25 3.51 -15.69
N ASN A 47 -9.04 4.48 -15.20
CA ASN A 47 -9.89 5.35 -16.02
C ASN A 47 -9.17 6.63 -16.47
N GLY A 48 -7.90 6.80 -16.09
CA GLY A 48 -7.10 7.99 -16.39
C GLY A 48 -7.42 9.19 -15.48
N MET A 49 -8.20 8.99 -14.41
CA MET A 49 -8.54 10.02 -13.44
C MET A 49 -7.33 10.31 -12.55
N LEU A 50 -6.98 11.59 -12.38
CA LEU A 50 -5.91 11.98 -11.46
C LEU A 50 -6.36 11.76 -10.01
N ILE A 51 -5.69 10.84 -9.32
CA ILE A 51 -5.99 10.48 -7.93
C ILE A 51 -5.16 11.34 -6.98
N THR A 52 -3.87 11.48 -7.26
CA THR A 52 -2.98 12.33 -6.46
C THR A 52 -1.74 12.72 -7.26
N SER A 53 -1.08 13.78 -6.81
CA SER A 53 0.18 14.25 -7.36
C SER A 53 1.05 14.82 -6.25
N GLY A 54 2.36 14.81 -6.42
CA GLY A 54 3.27 15.28 -5.39
C GLY A 54 4.71 15.36 -5.86
N THR A 55 5.63 15.39 -4.90
CA THR A 55 7.08 15.42 -5.15
C THR A 55 7.76 14.37 -4.29
N THR A 56 8.67 13.61 -4.90
CA THR A 56 9.40 12.52 -4.21
C THR A 56 10.46 13.03 -3.23
N PRO A 57 10.71 12.34 -2.10
CA PRO A 57 10.03 11.13 -1.62
C PRO A 57 8.72 11.43 -0.87
N GLN A 58 7.65 10.67 -1.13
CA GLN A 58 6.36 10.85 -0.48
C GLN A 58 5.61 9.52 -0.31
N ASN A 59 4.91 9.37 0.81
CA ASN A 59 3.96 8.27 1.01
C ASN A 59 2.57 8.70 0.53
N VAL A 60 1.92 7.86 -0.27
CA VAL A 60 0.56 8.07 -0.76
C VAL A 60 -0.32 6.90 -0.32
N VAL A 61 -1.57 7.19 0.05
CA VAL A 61 -2.56 6.17 0.36
C VAL A 61 -3.40 5.96 -0.88
N LEU A 62 -3.46 4.73 -1.39
CA LEU A 62 -4.23 4.34 -2.56
C LEU A 62 -5.26 3.28 -2.19
N ASP A 63 -6.45 3.39 -2.74
CA ASP A 63 -7.49 2.37 -2.58
C ASP A 63 -7.09 1.09 -3.32
N LYS A 64 -7.44 -0.07 -2.77
CA LYS A 64 -7.14 -1.37 -3.37
C LYS A 64 -8.31 -1.92 -4.18
N SER A 65 -9.51 -1.39 -3.94
CA SER A 65 -10.77 -1.84 -4.53
C SER A 65 -11.68 -0.64 -4.80
N ASP A 66 -12.56 -0.75 -5.80
CA ASP A 66 -13.65 0.20 -6.08
C ASP A 66 -14.91 -0.06 -5.23
N GLY A 67 -14.89 -1.14 -4.42
CA GLY A 67 -16.01 -1.56 -3.56
C GLY A 67 -16.98 -2.55 -4.22
N SER A 68 -16.76 -2.93 -5.48
CA SER A 68 -17.53 -3.96 -6.17
C SER A 68 -16.95 -5.36 -5.96
N TYR A 69 -17.77 -6.38 -6.22
CA TYR A 69 -17.35 -7.78 -6.14
C TYR A 69 -16.28 -8.07 -7.21
N PHE A 70 -15.05 -8.30 -6.75
CA PHE A 70 -13.84 -8.38 -7.58
C PHE A 70 -13.32 -7.08 -8.21
N GLY A 71 -13.73 -5.91 -7.74
CA GLY A 71 -13.29 -4.63 -8.31
C GLY A 71 -11.91 -4.15 -7.85
N GLY A 72 -10.85 -4.93 -8.10
CA GLY A 72 -9.48 -4.54 -7.79
C GLY A 72 -9.03 -3.33 -8.62
N LYS A 73 -8.28 -2.41 -7.99
CA LYS A 73 -7.85 -1.15 -8.64
C LYS A 73 -6.41 -1.19 -9.11
N ASP A 74 -6.16 -0.58 -10.26
CA ASP A 74 -4.83 -0.40 -10.84
C ASP A 74 -4.51 1.08 -11.00
N TYR A 75 -3.24 1.42 -10.93
CA TYR A 75 -2.79 2.79 -11.08
C TYR A 75 -1.58 2.89 -12.00
N GLN A 76 -1.41 4.06 -12.57
CA GLN A 76 -0.20 4.46 -13.29
C GLN A 76 0.41 5.66 -12.59
N ILE A 77 1.68 5.52 -12.19
CA ILE A 77 2.46 6.62 -11.66
C ILE A 77 3.44 7.12 -12.72
N THR A 78 3.33 8.40 -13.06
CA THR A 78 4.22 9.07 -14.00
C THR A 78 5.12 10.02 -13.24
N PHE A 79 6.42 9.88 -13.42
CA PHE A 79 7.46 10.71 -12.84
C PHE A 79 7.98 11.70 -13.88
N THR A 80 8.12 12.96 -13.46
CA THR A 80 8.61 14.05 -14.32
C THR A 80 9.60 14.91 -13.54
N LYS A 81 10.75 15.22 -14.16
CA LYS A 81 11.74 16.14 -13.60
C LYS A 81 12.40 16.94 -14.71
N GLU A 82 12.67 18.21 -14.46
CA GLU A 82 13.32 19.09 -15.42
C GLU A 82 14.72 18.58 -15.78
N GLY A 83 15.01 18.49 -17.09
CA GLY A 83 16.25 17.92 -17.61
C GLY A 83 16.31 16.39 -17.64
N TYR A 84 15.22 15.69 -17.29
CA TYR A 84 15.12 14.23 -17.32
C TYR A 84 13.93 13.76 -18.16
N GLY A 85 14.04 12.55 -18.70
CA GLY A 85 12.93 11.87 -19.37
C GLY A 85 11.82 11.52 -18.38
N SER A 86 10.57 11.55 -18.83
CA SER A 86 9.46 11.04 -18.03
C SER A 86 9.52 9.51 -17.95
N ASN A 87 9.10 8.96 -16.82
CA ASN A 87 9.00 7.51 -16.65
C ASN A 87 7.67 7.15 -16.02
N THR A 88 6.97 6.16 -16.58
CA THR A 88 5.68 5.70 -16.07
C THR A 88 5.79 4.27 -15.59
N LEU A 89 5.36 4.01 -14.36
CA LEU A 89 5.36 2.69 -13.75
C LEU A 89 3.92 2.28 -13.40
N PRO A 90 3.54 1.01 -13.62
CA PRO A 90 2.26 0.51 -13.17
C PRO A 90 2.31 0.15 -11.67
N ILE A 91 1.19 0.37 -10.98
CA ILE A 91 0.89 -0.16 -9.65
C ILE A 91 -0.33 -1.04 -9.83
N THR A 92 -0.17 -2.35 -9.65
CA THR A 92 -1.22 -3.33 -9.94
C THR A 92 -1.76 -3.97 -8.68
N HIS A 93 -3.05 -4.28 -8.66
CA HIS A 93 -3.62 -5.13 -7.63
C HIS A 93 -3.21 -6.59 -7.82
N SER A 94 -3.06 -7.29 -6.71
CA SER A 94 -2.75 -8.72 -6.66
C SER A 94 -3.54 -9.33 -5.51
N VAL A 95 -4.11 -10.51 -5.74
CA VAL A 95 -4.80 -11.24 -4.67
C VAL A 95 -3.79 -11.65 -3.61
N ASN A 96 -4.11 -11.35 -2.35
CA ASN A 96 -3.28 -11.62 -1.21
C ASN A 96 -3.16 -13.14 -1.00
N GLY A 97 -1.93 -13.65 -0.94
CA GLY A 97 -1.65 -15.08 -0.78
C GLY A 97 -2.22 -15.67 0.52
N TRP A 98 -2.45 -14.85 1.56
CA TRP A 98 -3.14 -15.28 2.78
C TRP A 98 -4.60 -15.70 2.51
N TYR A 99 -5.31 -14.99 1.61
CA TYR A 99 -6.67 -15.35 1.19
C TYR A 99 -6.68 -16.71 0.46
N ILE A 100 -5.64 -16.99 -0.32
CA ILE A 100 -5.49 -18.26 -1.05
C ILE A 100 -5.06 -19.40 -0.11
N GLY A 101 -4.13 -19.17 0.81
CA GLY A 101 -3.52 -20.21 1.66
C GLY A 101 -4.29 -20.51 2.95
N GLY A 102 -4.90 -19.51 3.59
CA GLY A 102 -5.64 -19.68 4.84
C GLY A 102 -6.94 -20.47 4.65
N ASN A 103 -7.60 -20.34 3.49
CA ASN A 103 -8.90 -20.98 3.23
C ASN A 103 -8.81 -22.45 2.76
N ILE A 104 -7.65 -22.90 2.26
CA ILE A 104 -7.45 -24.31 1.88
C ILE A 104 -7.28 -25.21 3.11
N VAL A 105 -6.73 -24.68 4.20
CA VAL A 105 -6.48 -25.42 5.45
C VAL A 105 -7.74 -25.56 6.32
N PHE A 106 -8.71 -24.63 6.22
CA PHE A 106 -9.93 -24.62 7.04
C PHE A 106 -11.22 -25.05 6.31
N GLY A 107 -11.13 -25.52 5.07
CA GLY A 107 -12.08 -26.50 4.53
C GLY A 107 -13.54 -26.08 4.26
N SER A 108 -13.82 -24.94 3.62
CA SER A 108 -15.11 -24.78 2.93
C SER A 108 -15.09 -23.76 1.77
N LEU A 109 -15.70 -24.15 0.64
CA LEU A 109 -15.97 -23.31 -0.54
C LEU A 109 -16.94 -22.14 -0.24
N ILE A 110 -17.56 -22.12 0.94
CA ILE A 110 -18.60 -21.15 1.31
C ILE A 110 -17.97 -19.86 1.87
N GLY A 111 -16.85 -19.96 2.60
CA GLY A 111 -16.06 -18.79 3.00
C GLY A 111 -15.37 -18.09 1.82
N TRP A 112 -15.16 -18.81 0.71
CA TRP A 112 -14.53 -18.32 -0.52
C TRP A 112 -15.39 -17.27 -1.27
N LEU A 113 -16.71 -17.45 -1.33
CA LEU A 113 -17.60 -16.59 -2.14
C LEU A 113 -18.27 -15.45 -1.35
N LEU A 114 -18.46 -15.59 -0.03
CA LEU A 114 -19.39 -14.71 0.70
C LEU A 114 -18.76 -13.59 1.52
N VAL A 115 -17.54 -13.74 2.03
CA VAL A 115 -17.10 -12.93 3.20
C VAL A 115 -16.01 -11.90 2.89
N ASP A 116 -15.24 -12.05 1.79
CA ASP A 116 -14.05 -11.20 1.56
C ASP A 116 -13.92 -10.46 0.20
N PRO A 117 -14.73 -10.69 -0.86
CA PRO A 117 -14.62 -9.89 -2.09
C PRO A 117 -15.23 -8.50 -2.02
N LEU A 118 -16.13 -8.25 -1.05
CA LEU A 118 -16.87 -6.98 -0.95
C LEU A 118 -16.07 -5.87 -0.25
N ASN A 119 -15.15 -6.24 0.65
CA ASN A 119 -14.43 -5.29 1.49
C ASN A 119 -12.99 -5.00 1.01
N GLY A 120 -12.62 -5.37 -0.23
CA GLY A 120 -11.31 -5.07 -0.83
C GLY A 120 -10.07 -5.61 -0.11
N GLY A 121 -10.25 -6.31 1.02
CA GLY A 121 -9.20 -6.89 1.87
C GLY A 121 -8.37 -7.95 1.15
N MET A 122 -8.97 -8.64 0.17
CA MET A 122 -8.29 -9.64 -0.65
C MET A 122 -7.20 -9.06 -1.56
N TYR A 123 -7.24 -7.76 -1.88
CA TYR A 123 -6.28 -7.15 -2.79
C TYR A 123 -5.08 -6.57 -2.05
N SER A 124 -3.96 -6.47 -2.76
CA SER A 124 -2.74 -5.80 -2.35
C SER A 124 -2.13 -5.11 -3.55
N LEU A 125 -1.66 -3.88 -3.40
CA LEU A 125 -1.04 -3.13 -4.50
C LEU A 125 0.45 -3.44 -4.58
N LYS A 126 0.95 -3.68 -5.79
CA LYS A 126 2.36 -3.93 -6.09
C LYS A 126 2.85 -2.98 -7.17
N PRO A 127 4.03 -2.36 -7.02
CA PRO A 127 4.94 -2.48 -5.87
C PRO A 127 4.49 -1.65 -4.65
N LYS A 128 4.88 -2.08 -3.43
CA LYS A 128 4.70 -1.28 -2.20
C LYS A 128 5.59 -0.03 -2.18
N VAL A 129 6.71 -0.09 -2.90
CA VAL A 129 7.65 1.01 -3.09
C VAL A 129 7.80 1.25 -4.59
N ALA A 130 7.20 2.32 -5.09
CA ALA A 130 7.35 2.76 -6.46
C ALA A 130 8.62 3.63 -6.55
N SER A 131 9.72 3.05 -7.01
CA SER A 131 11.00 3.75 -7.19
C SER A 131 11.34 3.86 -8.66
N SER A 132 11.53 5.09 -9.15
CA SER A 132 11.93 5.37 -10.53
C SER A 132 13.34 5.97 -10.59
N THR A 133 14.19 5.43 -11.45
CA THR A 133 15.47 6.09 -11.81
C THR A 133 15.26 6.84 -13.12
N LEU A 134 15.39 8.17 -13.07
CA LEU A 134 15.19 9.03 -14.23
C LEU A 134 16.50 9.20 -15.01
N VAL A 135 16.41 9.15 -16.33
CA VAL A 135 17.54 9.33 -17.24
C VAL A 135 17.57 10.78 -17.70
N ALA A 136 18.74 11.42 -17.67
CA ALA A 136 18.89 12.80 -18.13
C ALA A 136 18.69 12.89 -19.64
N ASN A 137 18.00 13.94 -20.09
CA ASN A 137 17.89 14.26 -21.52
C ASN A 137 19.21 14.93 -21.95
N HIS A 138 19.90 14.32 -22.92
CA HIS A 138 21.13 14.86 -23.51
C HIS A 138 20.83 15.96 -24.55
#